data_AF-A0A7V8NJB9-F1
#
_entry.id   AF-A0A7V8NJB9-F1
#
_cell.length_a   1.000
_cell.length_b   1.000
_cell.length_c   1.000
_cell.angle_alpha   90.00
_cell.angle_beta   90.00
_cell.angle_gamma   90.00
#
_symmetry.space_group_name_H-M   'P 1'
#
loop_
_entity.id
_entity.type
_entity.pdbx_description
1 polymer ?
#
loop_
_entity_poly.entity_id
_entity_poly.type
_entity_poly.pdbx_seq_one_letter_code
_entity_poly.pdbx_strand_id
1 'polypeptide(L)' 'MSPRGAYTATPCRACRTPKPSRLYLCGNCWEQLPPAARRALTARGDRVRALARLRELHTHIDAGLPLGELEITA' A
#
# COMPACT_ATOMS: atom_id res chain seq x y z
N MET A 1 -3.94 -23.39 13.75
CA MET A 1 -4.69 -22.84 12.60
C MET A 1 -3.84 -21.73 11.98
N SER A 2 -2.91 -22.07 11.08
CA SER A 2 -1.94 -21.10 10.53
C SER A 2 -2.42 -20.63 9.15
N PRO A 3 -2.55 -19.32 8.90
CA PRO A 3 -2.96 -18.85 7.58
C PRO A 3 -1.81 -19.04 6.59
N ARG A 4 -2.03 -19.91 5.60
CA ARG A 4 -1.12 -20.20 4.48
C ARG A 4 -1.12 -19.07 3.42
N GLY A 5 -1.01 -17.82 3.87
CA GLY A 5 -0.59 -16.73 3.00
C GLY A 5 0.92 -16.61 3.14
N ALA A 6 1.68 -16.66 2.04
CA ALA A 6 3.10 -16.33 2.09
C ALA A 6 3.22 -14.83 2.45
N TYR A 7 3.31 -14.54 3.75
CA TYR A 7 3.62 -13.20 4.25
C TYR A 7 5.03 -12.84 3.79
N THR A 8 5.22 -11.62 3.30
CA THR A 8 6.58 -11.14 3.01
C THR A 8 7.34 -10.98 4.31
N ALA A 9 8.64 -11.26 4.28
CA ALA A 9 9.55 -10.85 5.35
C ALA A 9 9.50 -9.32 5.60
N THR A 10 9.11 -8.54 4.59
CA THR A 10 8.90 -7.09 4.72
C THR A 10 7.56 -6.80 5.40
N PRO A 11 7.55 -6.20 6.60
CA PRO A 11 6.32 -5.79 7.26
C PRO A 11 5.67 -4.59 6.54
N CYS A 12 4.39 -4.35 6.82
CA CYS A 12 3.66 -3.18 6.35
C CYS A 12 4.37 -1.90 6.79
N ARG A 13 4.62 -0.96 5.87
CA ARG A 13 5.36 0.27 6.21
C ARG A 13 4.58 1.22 7.15
N ALA A 14 3.25 1.17 7.11
CA ALA A 14 2.38 2.04 7.91
C ALA A 14 2.18 1.56 9.36
N CYS A 15 2.06 0.25 9.59
CA CYS A 15 1.71 -0.31 10.91
C CYS A 15 2.62 -1.46 11.36
N ARG A 16 3.65 -1.77 10.57
CA ARG A 16 4.63 -2.85 10.81
C ARG A 16 4.07 -4.26 11.00
N THR A 17 2.80 -4.48 10.65
CA THR A 17 2.20 -5.83 10.67
C THR A 17 2.65 -6.68 9.47
N PRO A 18 2.66 -8.02 9.60
CA PRO A 18 2.94 -8.92 8.48
C PRO A 18 1.93 -8.67 7.35
N LYS A 19 2.41 -8.44 6.13
CA LYS A 19 1.55 -8.31 4.95
C LYS A 19 1.72 -9.51 4.00
N PRO A 20 0.66 -9.89 3.25
CA PRO A 20 0.79 -10.88 2.19
C PRO A 20 1.63 -10.33 1.04
N SER A 21 2.43 -11.21 0.40
CA SER A 21 3.31 -10.89 -0.74
C SER A 21 2.62 -10.26 -1.95
N ARG A 22 1.31 -10.44 -2.08
CA ARG A 22 0.52 -9.92 -3.20
C ARG A 22 0.05 -8.47 -3.02
N LEU A 23 0.16 -7.91 -1.81
CA LEU A 23 -0.33 -6.56 -1.50
C LEU A 23 0.83 -5.60 -1.23
N TYR A 24 0.62 -4.31 -1.49
CA TYR A 24 1.58 -3.25 -1.14
C TYR A 24 1.57 -2.92 0.36
N LEU A 25 0.40 -3.05 1.01
CA LEU A 25 0.20 -2.86 2.45
C LEU A 25 -0.47 -4.11 3.06
N CYS A 26 -0.58 -4.19 4.39
CA CYS A 26 -1.46 -5.18 5.00
C CYS A 26 -2.93 -4.88 4.67
N GLY A 27 -3.81 -5.88 4.78
CA GLY A 27 -5.24 -5.73 4.44
C GLY A 27 -5.91 -4.55 5.17
N ASN A 28 -5.64 -4.39 6.47
CA ASN A 28 -6.23 -3.31 7.27
C ASN A 28 -5.80 -1.91 6.79
N CYS A 29 -4.51 -1.71 6.50
CA CYS A 29 -4.02 -0.44 5.97
C CYS A 29 -4.49 -0.20 4.53
N TRP A 30 -4.67 -1.27 3.75
CA TRP A 30 -5.24 -1.18 2.42
C TRP A 30 -6.69 -0.70 2.44
N GLU A 31 -7.50 -1.17 3.41
CA GLU A 31 -8.90 -0.76 3.55
C GLU A 31 -9.06 0.69 4.01
N GLN A 32 -8.09 1.21 4.77
CA GLN A 32 -8.06 2.62 5.19
C GLN A 32 -7.74 3.58 4.04
N LEU A 33 -7.17 3.10 2.93
CA LEU A 33 -6.90 3.96 1.79
C LEU A 33 -8.21 4.40 1.12
N PRO A 34 -8.31 5.68 0.71
CA PRO A 34 -9.46 6.15 -0.01
C PRO A 34 -9.65 5.35 -1.33
N PRO A 35 -10.90 5.16 -1.79
CA PRO A 35 -11.20 4.39 -3.00
C PRO A 35 -10.44 4.90 -4.23
N ALA A 36 -10.21 6.22 -4.31
CA ALA A 36 -9.43 6.86 -5.37
C ALA A 36 -7.97 6.37 -5.37
N ALA A 37 -7.30 6.40 -4.22
CA ALA A 37 -5.92 5.92 -4.07
C ALA A 37 -5.80 4.42 -4.35
N ARG A 38 -6.75 3.60 -3.88
CA ARG A 38 -6.80 2.16 -4.21
C ARG A 38 -6.92 1.93 -5.71
N ARG A 39 -7.77 2.70 -6.40
CA ARG A 39 -7.90 2.64 -7.86
C ARG A 39 -6.61 3.06 -8.57
N ALA A 40 -5.96 4.14 -8.14
CA ALA A 40 -4.68 4.56 -8.69
C ALA A 40 -3.59 3.48 -8.53
N LEU A 41 -3.46 2.89 -7.34
CA LEU A 41 -2.50 1.81 -7.06
C LEU A 41 -2.80 0.50 -7.79
N THR A 42 -4.07 0.21 -8.06
CA THR A 42 -4.50 -1.00 -8.79
C THR A 42 -4.50 -0.78 -10.31
N ALA A 43 -4.54 0.46 -10.78
CA ALA A 43 -4.58 0.80 -12.19
C ALA A 43 -3.34 0.25 -12.89
N ARG A 44 -3.56 -0.67 -13.83
CA ARG A 44 -2.52 -1.23 -14.68
C ARG A 44 -2.17 -0.19 -15.74
N GLY A 45 -0.98 0.37 -15.63
CA GLY A 45 -0.39 1.27 -16.62
C GLY A 45 1.10 1.01 -16.74
N ASP A 46 1.86 2.01 -17.17
CA ASP A 46 3.31 1.94 -17.20
C ASP A 46 3.88 1.53 -15.84
N ARG A 47 4.80 0.55 -15.87
CA ARG A 47 5.53 0.12 -14.67
C ARG A 47 6.19 1.29 -13.95
N VAL A 48 6.62 2.31 -14.71
CA VAL A 48 7.22 3.55 -14.18
C VAL A 48 6.20 4.33 -13.33
N ARG A 49 4.97 4.52 -13.83
CA ARG A 49 3.89 5.20 -13.07
C ARG A 49 3.47 4.38 -11.86
N ALA A 50 3.37 3.06 -11.99
CA ALA A 50 3.08 2.18 -10.86
C ALA A 50 4.11 2.31 -9.73
N LEU A 51 5.41 2.40 -10.07
CA LEU A 51 6.46 2.64 -9.10
C LEU A 51 6.43 4.06 -8.51
N ALA A 52 6.05 5.07 -9.31
CA ALA A 52 5.89 6.44 -8.83
C ALA A 52 4.78 6.54 -7.76
N ARG A 53 3.61 5.96 -8.02
CA ARG A 53 2.50 5.86 -7.05
C ARG A 53 2.91 5.15 -5.77
N LEU A 54 3.70 4.07 -5.89
CA LEU A 54 4.18 3.33 -4.72
C LEU A 54 5.19 4.16 -3.90
N ARG A 55 6.05 4.94 -4.57
CA ARG A 55 6.96 5.86 -3.89
C ARG A 55 6.19 6.97 -3.18
N GLU A 56 5.20 7.56 -3.83
CA GLU A 56 4.32 8.57 -3.25
C GLU A 56 3.65 8.04 -1.98
N LEU A 57 3.05 6.84 -2.05
CA LEU A 57 2.49 6.15 -0.89
C LEU A 57 3.52 5.99 0.24
N HIS A 58 4.74 5.56 -0.08
CA HIS A 58 5.80 5.41 0.93
C HIS A 58 6.22 6.74 1.53
N THR A 59 6.35 7.81 0.74
CA THR A 59 6.68 9.15 1.21
C THR A 59 5.62 9.67 2.17
N HIS A 60 4.34 9.49 1.83
CA HIS A 60 3.26 9.92 2.72
C HIS A 60 3.24 9.15 4.06
N ILE A 61 3.50 7.85 4.02
CA ILE A 61 3.63 7.04 5.23
C ILE A 61 4.83 7.51 6.08
N ASP A 62 5.96 7.81 5.44
CA ASP A 62 7.17 8.32 6.10
C ASP A 62 6.93 9.71 6.71
N ALA A 63 6.13 10.54 6.04
CA ALA A 63 5.68 11.84 6.53
C ALA A 63 4.65 11.75 7.67
N GLY A 64 4.20 10.54 8.04
CA GLY A 64 3.22 10.34 9.12
C GLY A 64 1.79 10.75 8.76
N LEU A 65 1.47 10.88 7.48
CA LEU A 65 0.14 11.26 7.04
C LEU A 65 -0.87 10.10 7.23
N PRO A 66 -2.11 10.39 7.66
CA PRO A 66 -3.12 9.37 7.84
C PRO A 66 -3.51 8.76 6.49
N LEU A 67 -3.57 7.41 6.44
CA LEU A 67 -3.86 6.64 5.22
C LEU A 67 -5.18 7.06 4.55
N GLY A 68 -6.17 7.50 5.34
CA GLY A 68 -7.49 7.93 4.86
C GLY A 68 -7.48 9.24 4.07
N GLU A 69 -6.42 10.03 4.18
CA GLU A 69 -6.28 11.34 3.54
C GLU A 69 -5.24 11.31 2.41
N LEU A 70 -4.69 10.13 2.11
CA LEU A 70 -3.70 9.97 1.05
C LEU A 70 -4.35 10.02 -0.32
N GLU A 71 -4.06 11.09 -1.04
CA GLU A 71 -4.39 11.18 -2.46
C GLU A 71 -3.19 10.70 -3.29
N ILE A 72 -3.37 9.58 -4.00
CA ILE A 72 -2.36 9.05 -4.93
C ILE A 72 -2.79 9.45 -6.35
N THR A 73 -2.02 10.30 -7.03
CA THR A 73 -2.40 10.89 -8.34
C THR A 73 -1.46 10.54 -9.50
N ALA A 74 -0.25 10.04 -9.19
CA ALA A 74 0.82 9.79 -10.17
C ALA A 74 0.50 8.76 -11.28
#